data_AF-A0A183SYK0-F1
#
_entry.id   AF-A0A183SYK0-F1
#
_cell.length_a   1.000
_cell.length_b   1.000
_cell.length_c   1.000
_cell.angle_alpha   90.00
_cell.angle_beta   90.00
_cell.angle_gamma   90.00
#
_symmetry.space_group_name_H-M   'P 1'
#
loop_
_entity.id
_entity.type
_entity.pdbx_description
1 polymer ?
#
loop_
_entity_poly.entity_id
_entity_poly.type
_entity_poly.pdbx_seq_one_letter_code
_entity_poly.pdbx_strand_id
1 'polypeptide(L)'
;MINELLESRYNETDEMVKRRHLIQLLKFCPKTNFTFEGTTYEQVKGKPIGPPLSGFIAEAVLPNVETLVFANYKPKFWTRYVDDTFVIIERETVKELHDSLNSIFPDIHFTMEVEENNQLPFLDVLVHRKPSGDLKATIGPDEPGDGLAGVKSVNDLVFLDLFLFDFSSTHDPWLNTLGILGQTIN
;
A
#
# COMPACT_ATOMS: atom_id res chain seq x y z
N MET A 1 7.37 25.63 14.99
CA MET A 1 6.09 25.44 14.28
C MET A 1 5.23 24.30 14.85
N ILE A 2 5.61 23.01 14.76
CA ILE A 2 4.75 21.92 15.30
C ILE A 2 4.76 21.88 16.84
N ASN A 3 5.92 21.98 17.49
CA ASN A 3 5.99 21.99 18.97
C ASN A 3 5.24 23.18 19.56
N GLU A 4 5.43 24.40 19.03
CA GLU A 4 4.67 25.59 19.46
C GLU A 4 3.15 25.42 19.23
N LEU A 5 2.73 24.78 18.12
CA LEU A 5 1.32 24.50 17.87
C LEU A 5 0.77 23.50 18.90
N LEU A 6 1.53 22.46 19.23
CA LEU A 6 1.16 21.45 20.23
C LEU A 6 1.09 22.08 21.62
N GLU A 7 2.09 22.85 22.03
CA GLU A 7 2.13 23.58 23.31
C GLU A 7 1.01 24.62 23.42
N SER A 8 0.58 25.24 22.31
CA SER A 8 -0.54 26.20 22.31
C SER A 8 -1.92 25.55 22.48
N ARG A 9 -2.04 24.25 22.17
CA ARG A 9 -3.33 23.52 22.21
C ARG A 9 -3.39 22.44 23.29
N TYR A 10 -2.26 22.01 23.83
CA TYR A 10 -2.16 20.96 24.83
C TYR A 10 -1.14 21.36 25.90
N ASN A 11 -1.59 21.33 27.15
CA ASN A 11 -0.75 21.42 28.33
C ASN A 11 -0.21 20.03 28.70
N GLU A 12 0.91 19.97 29.42
CA GLU A 12 1.51 18.69 29.90
C GLU A 12 0.60 17.94 30.89
N THR A 13 -0.48 18.58 31.36
CA THR A 13 -1.48 18.02 32.27
C THR A 13 -2.70 17.50 31.52
N ASP A 14 -2.69 16.21 31.20
CA ASP A 14 -3.83 15.28 31.04
C ASP A 14 -5.09 15.70 30.25
N GLU A 15 -5.04 16.74 29.41
CA GLU A 15 -6.14 17.00 28.48
C GLU A 15 -6.18 15.93 27.38
N MET A 16 -7.20 15.07 27.46
CA MET A 16 -7.41 13.98 26.50
C MET A 16 -7.47 14.51 25.06
N VAL A 17 -6.55 14.03 24.23
CA VAL A 17 -6.45 14.40 22.82
C VAL A 17 -7.75 14.05 22.09
N LYS A 18 -8.44 15.07 21.56
CA LYS A 18 -9.72 14.88 20.84
C LYS A 18 -9.46 14.32 19.43
N ARG A 19 -10.29 13.37 18.98
CA ARG A 19 -10.26 12.81 17.60
C ARG A 19 -10.12 13.88 16.50
N ARG A 20 -10.84 15.01 16.63
CA ARG A 20 -10.78 16.11 15.65
C ARG A 20 -9.39 16.71 15.49
N HIS A 21 -8.59 16.76 16.55
CA HIS A 21 -7.23 17.28 16.50
C HIS A 21 -6.27 16.27 15.87
N LEU A 22 -6.45 14.97 16.15
CA LEU A 22 -5.70 13.92 15.46
C LEU A 22 -5.98 13.94 13.96
N ILE A 23 -7.25 14.08 13.55
CA ILE A 23 -7.62 14.23 12.14
C ILE A 23 -6.95 15.48 11.52
N GLN A 24 -6.90 16.60 12.25
CA GLN A 24 -6.21 17.80 11.76
C GLN A 24 -4.70 17.56 11.59
N LEU A 25 -4.04 16.90 12.54
CA LEU A 25 -2.62 16.54 12.43
C LEU A 25 -2.36 15.59 11.26
N LEU A 26 -3.18 14.54 11.12
CA LEU A 26 -3.10 13.58 10.02
C LEU A 26 -3.28 14.24 8.64
N LYS A 27 -3.98 15.37 8.54
CA LYS A 27 -4.08 16.16 7.29
C LYS A 27 -2.80 16.90 6.93
N PHE A 28 -1.89 17.16 7.87
CA PHE A 28 -0.61 17.81 7.59
C PHE A 28 0.47 16.82 7.17
N CYS A 29 0.38 15.56 7.59
CA CYS A 29 1.40 14.54 7.34
C CYS A 29 1.61 14.11 5.87
N PRO A 30 0.61 14.22 4.95
CA PRO A 30 0.82 13.97 3.53
C PRO A 30 1.68 15.06 2.85
N LYS A 31 1.78 16.26 3.45
CA LYS A 31 2.63 17.35 2.94
C LYS A 31 4.08 16.99 3.23
N THR A 32 4.73 16.42 2.24
CA THR A 32 6.14 16.07 2.30
C THR A 32 6.93 17.13 1.55
N ASN A 33 7.92 17.70 2.22
CA ASN A 33 8.84 18.65 1.62
C ASN A 33 10.19 17.96 1.45
N PHE A 34 10.88 18.22 0.35
CA PHE A 34 12.25 17.75 0.13
C PHE A 34 13.12 18.91 -0.34
N THR A 35 14.41 18.86 -0.02
CA THR A 35 15.39 19.86 -0.47
C THR A 35 16.30 19.22 -1.51
N PHE A 36 16.42 19.88 -2.67
CA PHE A 36 17.32 19.48 -3.74
C PHE A 36 18.07 20.73 -4.22
N GLU A 37 19.41 20.64 -4.30
CA GLU A 37 20.28 21.75 -4.69
C GLU A 37 20.02 23.08 -3.92
N GLY A 38 19.71 22.98 -2.62
CA GLY A 38 19.44 24.14 -1.77
C GLY A 38 18.07 24.77 -1.94
N THR A 39 17.23 24.23 -2.84
CA THR A 39 15.84 24.67 -3.02
C THR A 39 14.90 23.68 -2.33
N THR A 40 13.93 24.20 -1.59
CA THR A 40 12.90 23.39 -0.93
C THR A 40 11.66 23.27 -1.82
N TYR A 41 11.18 22.05 -1.98
CA TYR A 41 10.03 21.70 -2.80
C TYR A 41 8.97 21.03 -1.94
N GLU A 42 7.69 21.39 -2.12
CA GLU A 42 6.55 20.63 -1.63
C GLU A 42 6.22 19.56 -2.67
N GLN A 43 6.17 18.28 -2.27
CA GLN A 43 5.79 17.20 -3.15
C GLN A 43 4.31 17.33 -3.52
N VAL A 44 4.05 17.64 -4.78
CA VAL A 44 2.70 17.83 -5.35
C VAL A 44 2.23 16.63 -6.15
N LYS A 45 3.13 15.72 -6.55
CA LYS A 45 2.80 14.47 -7.26
C LYS A 45 3.83 13.37 -6.94
N GLY A 46 3.38 12.12 -6.98
CA GLY A 46 4.19 10.93 -6.71
C GLY A 46 4.06 10.43 -5.27
N LYS A 47 4.32 9.14 -5.04
CA LYS A 47 4.41 8.53 -3.71
C LYS A 47 5.57 9.22 -2.98
N PRO A 48 5.34 9.95 -1.86
CA PRO A 48 6.44 10.19 -0.94
C PRO A 48 6.94 8.81 -0.53
N ILE A 49 8.25 8.58 -0.49
CA ILE A 49 8.78 7.35 0.11
C ILE A 49 8.26 7.32 1.54
N GLY A 50 7.19 6.53 1.73
CA GLY A 50 6.27 6.50 2.86
C GLY A 50 6.14 7.82 3.62
N PRO A 51 5.05 8.63 3.47
CA PRO A 51 4.74 9.54 4.55
C PRO A 51 4.72 8.70 5.84
N PRO A 52 5.35 9.15 6.95
CA PRO A 52 5.66 8.31 8.11
C PRO A 52 4.45 7.63 8.77
N LEU A 53 3.24 7.94 8.29
CA LEU A 53 1.96 7.42 8.73
C LEU A 53 1.25 6.48 7.74
N SER A 54 1.75 6.32 6.51
CA SER A 54 1.14 5.43 5.51
C SER A 54 0.99 4.01 6.04
N GLY A 55 2.07 3.40 6.54
CA GLY A 55 2.01 2.07 7.16
C GLY A 55 1.07 2.00 8.38
N PHE A 56 1.01 3.04 9.21
CA PHE A 56 0.08 3.09 10.35
C PHE A 56 -1.39 3.16 9.91
N ILE A 57 -1.69 3.91 8.85
CA ILE A 57 -3.05 4.01 8.31
C ILE A 57 -3.42 2.68 7.63
N ALA A 58 -2.50 2.05 6.89
CA ALA A 58 -2.71 0.74 6.30
C ALA A 58 -3.04 -0.29 7.39
N GLU A 59 -2.25 -0.33 8.47
CA GLU A 59 -2.48 -1.20 9.62
C GLU A 59 -3.84 -0.95 10.30
N ALA A 60 -4.31 0.29 10.32
CA ALA A 60 -5.60 0.65 10.92
C ALA A 60 -6.80 0.33 10.01
N VAL A 61 -6.63 0.38 8.68
CA VAL A 61 -7.73 0.22 7.71
C VAL A 61 -7.86 -1.23 7.23
N LEU A 62 -6.74 -1.89 6.91
CA LEU A 62 -6.73 -3.22 6.30
C LEU A 62 -7.54 -4.27 7.09
N PRO A 63 -7.52 -4.33 8.43
CA PRO A 63 -8.34 -5.31 9.16
C PRO A 63 -9.85 -5.20 8.88
N ASN A 64 -10.35 -3.97 8.68
CA ASN A 64 -11.75 -3.76 8.33
C ASN A 64 -12.04 -4.16 6.88
N VAL A 65 -11.11 -3.86 5.97
CA VAL A 65 -11.19 -4.30 4.56
C VAL A 65 -11.18 -5.83 4.47
N GLU A 66 -10.26 -6.49 5.16
CA GLU A 66 -10.15 -7.95 5.23
C GLU A 66 -11.45 -8.59 5.75
N THR A 67 -12.05 -8.01 6.79
CA THR A 67 -13.34 -8.48 7.33
C THR A 67 -14.45 -8.45 6.26
N LEU A 68 -14.52 -7.39 5.46
CA LEU A 68 -15.49 -7.25 4.38
C LEU A 68 -15.20 -8.19 3.21
N VAL A 69 -13.92 -8.38 2.88
CA VAL A 69 -13.48 -9.30 1.84
C VAL A 69 -13.83 -10.74 2.23
N PHE A 70 -13.46 -11.18 3.43
CA PHE A 70 -13.68 -12.56 3.89
C PHE A 70 -15.16 -12.91 4.10
N ALA A 71 -16.04 -11.91 4.18
CA ALA A 71 -17.48 -12.13 4.18
C ALA A 71 -18.02 -12.62 2.83
N ASN A 72 -17.42 -12.18 1.73
CA ASN A 72 -17.92 -12.42 0.36
C ASN A 72 -17.00 -13.32 -0.48
N TYR A 73 -15.71 -13.35 -0.15
CA TYR A 73 -14.67 -14.07 -0.88
C TYR A 73 -13.98 -15.07 0.05
N LYS A 74 -13.43 -16.14 -0.54
CA LYS A 74 -12.74 -17.21 0.20
C LYS A 74 -11.35 -17.45 -0.38
N PRO A 75 -10.38 -16.54 -0.15
CA PRO A 75 -9.01 -16.77 -0.55
C PRO A 75 -8.48 -18.05 0.12
N LYS A 76 -7.73 -18.86 -0.63
CA LYS A 76 -7.04 -20.05 -0.10
C LYS A 76 -5.88 -19.66 0.79
N PHE A 77 -5.27 -18.51 0.52
CA PHE A 77 -4.18 -17.95 1.28
C PHE A 77 -4.25 -16.43 1.22
N TRP A 78 -3.95 -15.79 2.35
CA TRP A 78 -3.90 -14.34 2.50
C TRP A 78 -2.83 -14.01 3.52
N THR A 79 -1.81 -13.26 3.11
CA THR A 79 -0.78 -12.73 4.01
C THR A 79 -0.41 -11.33 3.57
N ARG A 80 -0.02 -10.48 4.51
CA ARG A 80 0.34 -9.09 4.22
C ARG A 80 1.60 -8.67 4.97
N TYR A 81 2.34 -7.76 4.34
CA TYR A 81 3.42 -6.99 4.92
C TYR A 81 3.02 -5.50 4.86
N VAL A 82 2.57 -4.95 5.99
CA VAL A 82 2.05 -3.58 6.09
C VAL A 82 0.92 -3.35 5.05
N ASP A 83 1.20 -2.63 3.96
CA ASP A 83 0.32 -2.29 2.83
C ASP A 83 0.31 -3.32 1.69
N ASP A 84 1.34 -4.17 1.60
CA ASP A 84 1.50 -5.17 0.53
C ASP A 84 0.86 -6.51 0.90
N THR A 85 -0.05 -7.03 0.08
CA THR A 85 -0.79 -8.26 0.36
C THR A 85 -0.60 -9.30 -0.74
N PHE A 86 -0.19 -10.50 -0.36
CA PHE A 86 -0.13 -11.69 -1.22
C PHE A 86 -1.35 -12.58 -1.00
N VAL A 87 -2.03 -12.92 -2.09
CA VAL A 87 -3.30 -13.64 -2.07
C VAL A 87 -3.25 -14.82 -3.03
N ILE A 88 -3.83 -15.95 -2.62
CA ILE A 88 -4.12 -17.07 -3.52
C ILE A 88 -5.62 -17.22 -3.61
N ILE A 89 -6.21 -16.99 -4.78
CA ILE A 89 -7.66 -16.98 -4.98
C ILE A 89 -8.06 -17.56 -6.34
N GLU A 90 -9.31 -18.01 -6.47
CA GLU A 90 -9.85 -18.57 -7.72
C GLU A 90 -9.77 -17.53 -8.84
N ARG A 91 -9.24 -17.94 -10.01
CA ARG A 91 -8.97 -17.08 -11.17
C ARG A 91 -10.17 -16.25 -11.58
N GLU A 92 -11.34 -16.88 -11.56
CA GLU A 92 -12.61 -16.30 -11.97
C GLU A 92 -13.05 -15.16 -11.04
N THR A 93 -12.59 -15.17 -9.78
CA THR A 93 -12.96 -14.18 -8.76
C THR A 93 -11.97 -13.02 -8.63
N VAL A 94 -10.80 -13.10 -9.27
CA VAL A 94 -9.70 -12.12 -9.13
C VAL A 94 -10.18 -10.71 -9.49
N LYS A 95 -10.85 -10.56 -10.63
CA LYS A 95 -11.36 -9.25 -11.08
C LYS A 95 -12.44 -8.71 -10.14
N GLU A 96 -13.37 -9.56 -9.73
CA GLU A 96 -14.47 -9.17 -8.83
C GLU A 96 -13.95 -8.74 -7.46
N LEU A 97 -12.93 -9.42 -6.93
CA LEU A 97 -12.25 -9.04 -5.70
C LEU A 97 -11.65 -7.64 -5.82
N HIS A 98 -10.94 -7.37 -6.92
CA HIS A 98 -10.29 -6.07 -7.14
C HIS A 98 -11.28 -4.92 -7.30
N ASP A 99 -12.35 -5.13 -8.06
CA ASP A 99 -13.44 -4.16 -8.21
C ASP A 99 -14.12 -3.91 -6.84
N SER A 100 -14.33 -4.97 -6.05
CA SER A 100 -14.92 -4.85 -4.71
C SER A 100 -14.02 -4.06 -3.76
N LEU A 101 -12.73 -4.39 -3.69
CA LEU A 101 -11.73 -3.68 -2.86
C LEU A 101 -11.73 -2.18 -3.14
N ASN A 102 -11.71 -1.79 -4.41
CA ASN A 102 -11.73 -0.39 -4.83
C ASN A 102 -13.10 0.31 -4.67
N SER A 103 -14.15 -0.43 -4.29
CA SER A 103 -15.47 0.15 -4.01
C SER A 103 -15.73 0.44 -2.54
N ILE A 104 -14.90 -0.08 -1.62
CA ILE A 104 -15.13 0.00 -0.17
C ILE A 104 -15.02 1.44 0.33
N PHE A 105 -13.94 2.14 -0.04
CA PHE A 105 -13.67 3.51 0.37
C PHE A 105 -13.20 4.34 -0.83
N PRO A 106 -13.75 5.54 -1.07
CA PRO A 106 -13.39 6.36 -2.22
C PRO A 106 -11.96 6.91 -2.17
N ASP A 107 -11.39 7.07 -0.97
CA ASP A 107 -10.05 7.66 -0.76
C ASP A 107 -8.92 6.62 -0.77
N ILE A 108 -9.25 5.35 -1.01
CA ILE A 108 -8.35 4.21 -0.89
C ILE A 108 -8.44 3.35 -2.14
N HIS A 109 -7.30 3.06 -2.74
CA HIS A 109 -7.25 2.29 -3.97
C HIS A 109 -6.24 1.16 -3.84
N PHE A 110 -6.60 0.00 -4.39
CA PHE A 110 -5.70 -1.15 -4.50
C PHE A 110 -5.23 -1.25 -5.94
N THR A 111 -3.92 -1.35 -6.13
CA THR A 111 -3.38 -1.91 -7.38
C THR A 111 -3.35 -3.43 -7.27
N MET A 112 -3.35 -4.10 -8.41
CA MET A 112 -3.36 -5.56 -8.46
C MET A 112 -2.46 -6.06 -9.57
N GLU A 113 -1.54 -6.94 -9.22
CA GLU A 113 -0.77 -7.75 -10.16
C GLU A 113 -1.22 -9.20 -10.04
N VAL A 114 -1.40 -9.86 -11.18
CA VAL A 114 -1.80 -11.27 -11.26
C VAL A 114 -0.63 -12.05 -11.82
N GLU A 115 -0.47 -13.29 -11.37
CA GLU A 115 0.56 -14.18 -11.88
C GLU A 115 0.53 -14.28 -13.42
N GLU A 116 1.69 -14.06 -14.04
CA GLU A 116 1.90 -14.21 -15.47
C GLU A 116 3.06 -15.19 -15.72
N ASN A 117 2.90 -16.09 -16.69
CA ASN A 117 3.93 -17.10 -17.02
C ASN A 117 4.40 -17.95 -15.82
N ASN A 118 3.49 -18.25 -14.88
CA ASN A 118 3.76 -18.95 -13.61
C ASN A 118 4.69 -18.18 -12.66
N GLN A 119 4.74 -16.86 -12.79
CA GLN A 119 5.57 -15.98 -11.98
C GLN A 119 4.77 -14.80 -11.46
N LEU A 120 5.03 -14.39 -10.23
CA LEU A 120 4.47 -13.18 -9.64
C LEU A 120 5.56 -12.47 -8.82
N PRO A 121 5.95 -11.25 -9.18
CA PRO A 121 6.76 -10.39 -8.32
C PRO A 121 5.99 -10.07 -7.04
N PHE A 122 6.65 -10.20 -5.89
CA PHE A 122 6.08 -9.81 -4.60
C PHE A 122 7.20 -9.29 -3.69
N LEU A 123 7.15 -8.00 -3.34
CA LEU A 123 8.26 -7.32 -2.66
C LEU A 123 9.59 -7.55 -3.41
N ASP A 124 10.67 -7.91 -2.69
CA ASP A 124 11.99 -8.20 -3.24
C ASP A 124 12.16 -9.66 -3.72
N VAL A 125 11.07 -10.43 -3.80
CA VAL A 125 11.11 -11.83 -4.26
C VAL A 125 10.28 -12.04 -5.52
N LEU A 126 10.73 -13.00 -6.33
CA LEU A 126 9.92 -13.54 -7.43
C LEU A 126 9.33 -14.88 -6.99
N VAL A 127 8.01 -14.96 -6.97
CA VAL A 127 7.29 -16.21 -6.69
C VAL A 127 7.11 -16.98 -7.99
N HIS A 128 7.53 -18.24 -8.00
CA HIS A 128 7.41 -19.15 -9.14
C HIS A 128 6.49 -20.30 -8.80
N ARG A 129 5.54 -20.60 -9.68
CA ARG A 129 4.72 -21.81 -9.61
C ARG A 129 5.33 -22.90 -10.49
N LYS A 130 5.66 -24.03 -9.89
CA LYS A 130 6.12 -25.21 -10.61
C LYS A 130 4.93 -25.93 -11.26
N PRO A 131 5.15 -26.75 -12.32
CA PRO A 131 4.11 -27.59 -12.90
C PRO A 131 3.43 -28.55 -11.90
N SER A 132 4.12 -28.91 -10.81
CA SER A 132 3.55 -29.70 -9.70
C SER A 132 2.56 -28.93 -8.81
N GLY A 133 2.40 -27.62 -9.04
CA GLY A 133 1.65 -26.68 -8.20
C GLY A 133 2.45 -26.12 -7.02
N ASP A 134 3.67 -26.61 -6.77
CA ASP A 134 4.51 -26.10 -5.68
C ASP A 134 4.98 -24.67 -5.95
N LEU A 135 4.89 -23.81 -4.94
CA LEU A 135 5.40 -22.45 -4.98
C LEU A 135 6.86 -22.40 -4.48
N LYS A 136 7.68 -21.57 -5.12
CA LYS A 136 9.07 -21.28 -4.73
C LYS A 136 9.29 -19.78 -4.82
N ALA A 137 9.89 -19.18 -3.79
CA ALA A 137 10.38 -17.81 -3.87
C ALA A 137 11.87 -17.79 -4.21
N THR A 138 12.31 -16.80 -4.98
CA THR A 138 13.74 -16.49 -5.18
C THR A 138 14.02 -15.01 -4.95
N ILE A 139 15.15 -14.72 -4.31
CA ILE A 139 15.71 -13.39 -4.20
C ILE A 139 16.65 -13.24 -5.41
N GLY A 140 16.26 -12.47 -6.42
CA GLY A 140 17.02 -12.41 -7.68
C GLY A 140 17.11 -13.76 -8.44
N PRO A 141 18.06 -13.91 -9.39
CA PRO A 141 18.10 -15.04 -10.33
C PRO A 141 18.36 -16.41 -9.68
N ASP A 142 19.15 -16.46 -8.60
CA ASP A 142 19.74 -17.71 -8.12
C ASP A 142 19.67 -17.92 -6.60
N GLU A 143 19.16 -16.97 -5.81
CA GLU A 143 19.09 -17.11 -4.35
C GLU A 143 17.71 -17.65 -3.92
N PRO A 144 17.63 -18.80 -3.22
CA PRO A 144 16.36 -19.32 -2.74
C PRO A 144 15.81 -18.47 -1.59
N GLY A 145 14.51 -18.16 -1.64
CA GLY A 145 13.78 -17.58 -0.51
C GLY A 145 13.02 -18.65 0.27
N ASP A 146 13.04 -18.56 1.61
CA ASP A 146 12.48 -19.58 2.51
C ASP A 146 10.96 -19.48 2.73
N GLY A 147 10.30 -18.45 2.18
CA GLY A 147 8.94 -18.05 2.58
C GLY A 147 7.77 -18.91 2.08
N LEU A 148 7.96 -19.81 1.11
CA LEU A 148 6.84 -20.53 0.44
C LEU A 148 7.03 -22.05 0.34
N ALA A 149 8.00 -22.61 1.07
CA ALA A 149 8.28 -24.04 1.04
C ALA A 149 7.05 -24.87 1.47
N GLY A 150 6.61 -25.78 0.59
CA GLY A 150 5.47 -26.66 0.85
C GLY A 150 4.09 -26.07 0.54
N VAL A 151 4.02 -24.80 0.12
CA VAL A 151 2.76 -24.21 -0.37
C VAL A 151 2.51 -24.73 -1.79
N LYS A 152 1.32 -25.30 -2.02
CA LYS A 152 0.87 -25.72 -3.34
C LYS A 152 -0.40 -24.97 -3.71
N SER A 153 -0.52 -24.60 -4.99
CA SER A 153 -1.75 -24.03 -5.50
C SER A 153 -1.95 -24.34 -6.98
N VAL A 154 -3.22 -24.41 -7.37
CA VAL A 154 -3.69 -24.34 -8.76
C VAL A 154 -4.51 -23.05 -9.03
N ASN A 155 -4.77 -22.28 -7.97
CA ASN A 155 -5.44 -20.99 -7.99
C ASN A 155 -4.43 -19.88 -8.25
N ASP A 156 -4.84 -18.79 -8.89
CA ASP A 156 -3.95 -17.68 -9.26
C ASP A 156 -3.34 -17.02 -8.03
N LEU A 157 -2.08 -16.59 -8.19
CA LEU A 157 -1.41 -15.73 -7.22
C LEU A 157 -1.73 -14.28 -7.59
N VAL A 158 -2.00 -13.48 -6.57
CA VAL A 158 -2.34 -12.07 -6.71
C VAL A 158 -1.52 -11.27 -5.70
N PHE A 159 -0.93 -10.17 -6.16
CA PHE A 159 -0.32 -9.16 -5.33
C PHE A 159 -1.22 -7.92 -5.32
N LEU A 160 -1.57 -7.45 -4.14
CA LEU A 160 -2.34 -6.23 -3.92
C LEU A 160 -1.48 -5.22 -3.15
N ASP A 161 -1.31 -4.02 -3.70
CA ASP A 161 -0.64 -2.89 -3.01
C ASP A 161 -1.68 -1.80 -2.71
N LEU A 162 -1.76 -1.41 -1.44
CA LEU A 162 -2.68 -0.41 -0.92
C LEU A 162 -2.13 1.02 -1.08
N PHE A 163 -2.79 1.80 -1.92
CA PHE A 163 -2.58 3.23 -2.02
C PHE A 163 -3.58 3.99 -1.14
N LEU A 164 -3.03 4.65 -0.13
CA LEU A 164 -3.72 5.66 0.64
C LEU A 164 -3.57 6.99 -0.09
N PHE A 165 -4.68 7.68 -0.34
CA PHE A 165 -4.77 8.98 -1.01
C PHE A 165 -4.68 8.92 -2.55
N ASP A 166 -5.86 8.96 -3.19
CA ASP A 166 -5.97 9.35 -4.58
C ASP A 166 -5.90 10.89 -4.70
N PHE A 167 -4.83 11.38 -5.34
CA PHE A 167 -4.80 12.75 -5.85
C PHE A 167 -5.54 12.79 -7.20
N SER A 168 -6.85 12.57 -7.21
CA SER A 168 -7.64 12.76 -8.43
C SER A 168 -7.83 14.24 -8.73
N SER A 169 -6.89 14.77 -9.50
CA SER A 169 -7.17 15.83 -10.48
C SER A 169 -6.04 15.89 -11.51
N THR A 170 -5.98 14.91 -12.40
CA THR A 170 -6.11 15.08 -13.87
C THR A 170 -5.56 13.84 -14.58
N HIS A 171 -6.29 13.41 -15.62
CA HIS A 171 -5.93 12.32 -16.53
C HIS A 171 -4.47 12.41 -17.00
N ASP A 172 -3.69 11.33 -16.88
CA ASP A 172 -2.81 10.87 -17.98
C ASP A 172 -2.27 9.45 -17.71
N PRO A 173 -2.36 8.50 -18.65
CA PRO A 173 -1.75 7.19 -18.54
C PRO A 173 -0.29 7.23 -19.05
N TRP A 174 0.65 6.82 -18.20
CA TRP A 174 2.04 6.47 -18.51
C TRP A 174 3.05 7.57 -18.91
N LEU A 175 3.56 8.41 -18.00
CA LEU A 175 4.84 9.17 -18.16
C LEU A 175 5.37 9.65 -16.78
N ASN A 176 6.65 9.64 -16.38
CA ASN A 176 7.89 8.99 -16.82
C ASN A 176 8.93 9.04 -15.66
N THR A 177 9.52 7.89 -15.38
CA THR A 177 10.92 7.64 -14.95
C THR A 177 11.41 8.01 -13.55
N LEU A 178 10.88 9.00 -12.81
CA LEU A 178 11.17 9.15 -11.35
C LEU A 178 10.02 9.76 -10.51
N GLY A 179 8.88 10.11 -11.12
CA GLY A 179 7.58 10.23 -10.45
C GLY A 179 7.35 11.32 -9.40
N ILE A 180 8.36 12.07 -8.95
CA ILE A 180 8.19 13.13 -7.93
C ILE A 180 8.14 14.50 -8.62
N LEU A 181 6.97 15.16 -8.61
CA LEU A 181 6.88 16.58 -8.94
C LEU A 181 6.87 17.38 -7.64
N GLY A 182 7.75 18.37 -7.55
CA GLY A 182 7.83 19.32 -6.45
C GLY A 182 7.48 20.74 -6.91
N GLN A 183 6.70 21.48 -6.12
CA GLN A 183 6.51 22.93 -6.31
C GLN A 183 7.44 23.69 -5.36
N THR A 184 8.14 24.70 -5.87
CA THR A 184 9.02 25.55 -5.04
C THR A 184 8.22 26.27 -3.96
N ILE A 185 8.70 26.18 -2.73
CA ILE A 185 8.15 26.92 -1.59
C ILE A 185 9.02 28.18 -1.41
N ASN A 186 8.47 29.35 -1.77
CA ASN A 186 9.10 30.66 -1.53
C ASN A 186 8.79 31.18 -0.13
#